data_AF-A0A7S2C0I6-F1
#
_entry.id   AF-A0A7S2C0I6-F1
#
_cell.length_a   1.000
_cell.length_b   1.000
_cell.length_c   1.000
_cell.angle_alpha   90.00
_cell.angle_beta   90.00
_cell.angle_gamma   90.00
#
_symmetry.space_group_name_H-M   'P 1'
#
loop_
_entity.id
_entity.type
_entity.pdbx_description
1 polymer ?
#
loop_
_entity_poly.entity_id
_entity_poly.type
_entity_poly.pdbx_seq_one_letter_code
_entity_poly.pdbx_strand_id
1 'polypeptide(L)'
;QGHDRQRAGDSHLVDQGLSALASAVARLSHGERRASRQMETAFRESTLTTLLKAAFVGQCRTYVMACVSPLEQDVSETLATLRFASMARQIRTSPQQQWDRSEETRESLEAEIAGLRDHVANERLGLDTDAQVE
;
A
#
# COMPACT_ATOMS: atom_id res chain seq x y z
N GLN A 1 -3.67 36.28 -4.67
CA GLN A 1 -2.44 35.82 -3.99
C GLN A 1 -2.60 34.48 -3.24
N GLY A 2 -3.69 33.72 -3.42
CA GLY A 2 -3.89 32.42 -2.74
C GLY A 2 -3.49 31.17 -3.56
N HIS A 3 -3.30 31.29 -4.88
CA HIS A 3 -3.06 30.13 -5.75
C HIS A 3 -1.61 29.59 -5.68
N ASP A 4 -0.60 30.42 -5.41
CA ASP A 4 0.80 29.98 -5.35
C ASP A 4 1.12 29.11 -4.13
N ARG A 5 0.44 29.35 -2.99
CA ARG A 5 0.60 28.52 -1.79
C ARG A 5 0.01 27.12 -1.97
N GLN A 6 -1.13 27.02 -2.66
CA GLN A 6 -1.76 25.74 -2.96
C GLN A 6 -0.88 24.91 -3.91
N ARG A 7 -0.34 25.53 -4.97
CA ARG A 7 0.58 24.87 -5.92
C ARG A 7 1.88 24.37 -5.28
N ALA A 8 2.44 25.14 -4.35
CA ALA A 8 3.64 24.72 -3.63
C ALA A 8 3.38 23.51 -2.71
N GLY A 9 2.21 23.49 -2.04
CA GLY A 9 1.78 22.35 -1.23
C GLY A 9 1.58 21.09 -2.08
N ASP A 10 0.93 21.22 -3.24
CA ASP A 10 0.68 20.11 -4.16
C ASP A 10 1.98 19.57 -4.76
N SER A 11 2.92 20.45 -5.15
CA SER A 11 4.24 20.04 -5.66
C SER A 11 5.01 19.24 -4.62
N HIS A 12 5.03 19.69 -3.36
CA HIS A 12 5.74 19.00 -2.28
C HIS A 12 5.18 17.58 -2.03
N LEU A 13 3.86 17.40 -2.13
CA LEU A 13 3.23 16.09 -1.96
C LEU A 13 3.52 15.13 -3.12
N VAL A 14 3.60 15.65 -4.35
CA VAL A 14 3.99 14.89 -5.54
C VAL A 14 5.45 14.42 -5.40
N ASP A 15 6.34 15.31 -4.99
CA ASP A 15 7.76 15.01 -4.82
C ASP A 15 7.99 13.98 -3.70
N GLN A 16 7.24 14.08 -2.60
CA GLN A 16 7.29 13.10 -1.51
C GLN A 16 6.81 11.72 -1.96
N GLY A 17 5.71 11.64 -2.71
CA GLY A 17 5.18 10.38 -3.23
C GLY A 17 6.16 9.65 -4.15
N LEU A 18 6.74 10.39 -5.08
CA LEU A 18 7.71 9.87 -6.05
C LEU A 18 9.03 9.47 -5.40
N SER A 19 9.53 10.26 -4.44
CA SER A 19 10.75 9.94 -3.69
C SER A 19 10.58 8.68 -2.84
N ALA A 20 9.46 8.56 -2.12
CA ALA A 20 9.13 7.35 -1.35
C ALA A 20 9.04 6.11 -2.24
N LEU A 21 8.44 6.25 -3.44
CA LEU A 21 8.36 5.16 -4.41
C LEU A 21 9.75 4.76 -4.92
N ALA A 22 10.61 5.73 -5.25
CA ALA A 22 11.98 5.47 -5.68
C ALA A 22 12.79 4.72 -4.61
N SER A 23 12.65 5.12 -3.35
CA SER A 23 13.25 4.44 -2.19
C SER A 23 12.74 3.00 -2.05
N ALA A 24 11.42 2.79 -2.09
CA ALA A 24 10.82 1.47 -2.00
C ALA A 24 11.26 0.53 -3.15
N VAL A 25 11.28 1.04 -4.38
CA VAL A 25 11.69 0.28 -5.58
C VAL A 25 13.16 -0.09 -5.52
N ALA A 26 14.06 0.84 -5.13
CA ALA A 26 15.47 0.55 -4.99
C ALA A 26 15.73 -0.56 -3.95
N ARG A 27 15.01 -0.53 -2.83
CA ARG A 27 15.16 -1.53 -1.79
C ARG A 27 14.66 -2.91 -2.21
N LEU A 28 13.54 -2.94 -2.93
CA LEU A 28 13.03 -4.18 -3.53
C LEU A 28 13.94 -4.72 -4.63
N SER A 29 14.55 -3.86 -5.45
CA SER A 29 15.47 -4.28 -6.51
C SER A 29 16.74 -4.89 -5.95
N HIS A 30 17.24 -4.39 -4.82
CA HIS A 30 18.36 -4.95 -4.07
C HIS A 30 18.02 -6.23 -3.28
N GLY A 31 16.80 -6.75 -3.38
CA GLY A 31 16.41 -8.01 -2.76
C GLY A 31 16.18 -7.92 -1.25
N GLU A 32 15.90 -6.72 -0.71
CA GLU A 32 15.53 -6.61 0.68
C GLU A 32 14.27 -7.42 1.02
N ARG A 33 14.22 -7.93 2.25
CA ARG A 33 13.10 -8.76 2.70
C ARG A 33 11.80 -7.95 2.70
N ARG A 34 10.78 -8.46 2.04
CA ARG A 34 9.44 -7.84 1.95
C ARG A 34 8.80 -7.56 3.32
N ALA A 35 9.05 -8.42 4.30
CA ALA A 35 8.55 -8.30 5.67
C ALA A 35 9.48 -7.52 6.61
N SER A 36 10.52 -6.87 6.08
CA SER A 36 11.40 -6.00 6.88
C SER A 36 10.63 -4.78 7.39
N ARG A 37 10.91 -4.37 8.64
CA ARG A 37 10.38 -3.12 9.22
C ARG A 37 10.71 -1.93 8.33
N GLN A 38 11.93 -1.86 7.81
CA GLN A 38 12.31 -0.81 6.89
C GLN A 38 11.40 -0.83 5.65
N MET A 39 11.08 -2.00 5.09
CA MET A 39 10.26 -2.10 3.86
C MET A 39 8.85 -1.58 4.12
N GLU A 40 8.32 -1.93 5.29
CA GLU A 40 7.03 -1.41 5.74
C GLU A 40 7.04 0.10 5.93
N THR A 41 8.12 0.68 6.45
CA THR A 41 8.28 2.14 6.55
C THR A 41 8.24 2.80 5.16
N ALA A 42 8.98 2.29 4.17
CA ALA A 42 9.02 2.90 2.83
C ALA A 42 7.66 2.91 2.12
N PHE A 43 6.81 1.90 2.34
CA PHE A 43 5.45 1.86 1.78
C PHE A 43 4.41 2.64 2.61
N ARG A 44 4.79 3.21 3.76
CA ARG A 44 3.93 4.07 4.60
C ARG A 44 4.32 5.54 4.55
N GLU A 45 5.44 5.89 3.92
CA GLU A 45 5.94 7.27 3.80
C GLU A 45 5.02 8.17 2.97
N SER A 46 4.19 7.61 2.10
CA SER A 46 3.22 8.36 1.31
C SER A 46 1.94 7.57 1.04
N THR A 47 0.84 8.28 0.80
CA THR A 47 -0.43 7.67 0.36
C THR A 47 -0.26 6.88 -0.93
N LEU A 48 0.55 7.40 -1.87
CA LEU A 48 0.85 6.76 -3.15
C LEU A 48 1.49 5.38 -2.94
N THR A 49 2.54 5.30 -2.12
CA THR A 49 3.22 4.03 -1.87
C THR A 49 2.33 3.08 -1.08
N THR A 50 1.50 3.58 -0.17
CA THR A 50 0.52 2.76 0.56
C THR A 50 -0.43 2.05 -0.40
N LEU A 51 -0.97 2.77 -1.40
CA LEU A 51 -1.84 2.20 -2.42
C LEU A 51 -1.12 1.19 -3.32
N LEU A 52 0.14 1.48 -3.67
CA LEU A 52 0.93 0.64 -4.57
C LEU A 52 1.64 -0.54 -3.87
N LYS A 53 1.55 -0.66 -2.55
CA LYS A 53 2.19 -1.75 -1.79
C LYS A 53 1.81 -3.13 -2.35
N ALA A 54 0.53 -3.34 -2.65
CA ALA A 54 0.05 -4.60 -3.22
C ALA A 54 0.66 -4.88 -4.61
N ALA A 55 0.91 -3.84 -5.41
CA ALA A 55 1.50 -3.98 -6.73
C ALA A 55 2.96 -4.48 -6.69
N PHE A 56 3.76 -4.03 -5.72
CA PHE A 56 5.20 -4.37 -5.66
C PHE A 56 5.55 -5.49 -4.68
N VAL A 57 4.77 -5.66 -3.62
CA VAL A 57 5.03 -6.61 -2.52
C VAL A 57 4.01 -7.74 -2.50
N GLY A 58 2.83 -7.54 -3.08
CA GLY A 58 1.72 -8.49 -3.06
C GLY A 58 1.70 -9.45 -4.25
N GLN A 59 0.48 -9.92 -4.56
CA GLN A 59 0.19 -10.95 -5.55
C GLN A 59 -0.25 -10.37 -6.90
N CYS A 60 0.11 -9.12 -7.20
CA CYS A 60 -0.26 -8.47 -8.45
C CYS A 60 0.72 -8.80 -9.59
N ARG A 61 0.18 -8.88 -10.80
CA ARG A 61 0.97 -8.74 -12.03
C ARG A 61 1.15 -7.26 -12.29
N THR A 62 2.40 -6.81 -12.22
CA THR A 62 2.72 -5.38 -12.23
C THR A 62 3.60 -5.04 -13.41
N TYR A 63 3.22 -4.00 -14.13
CA TYR A 63 3.97 -3.45 -15.26
C TYR A 63 4.32 -2.00 -14.94
N VAL A 64 5.56 -1.63 -15.23
CA VAL A 64 6.04 -0.24 -15.12
C VAL A 64 6.41 0.23 -16.52
N MET A 65 5.80 1.32 -16.96
CA MET A 65 6.06 1.94 -18.26
C MET A 65 6.92 3.19 -18.05
N ALA A 66 8.04 3.26 -18.76
CA ALA A 66 8.95 4.39 -18.71
C ALA A 66 8.64 5.34 -19.87
N CYS A 67 8.07 6.51 -19.57
CA CYS A 67 7.82 7.55 -20.55
C CYS A 67 9.03 8.48 -20.59
N VAL A 68 9.70 8.56 -21.74
CA VAL A 68 10.95 9.32 -21.89
C VAL A 68 10.88 10.25 -23.10
N SER A 69 11.66 11.33 -23.05
CA SER A 69 11.79 12.31 -24.13
C SER A 69 13.09 12.06 -24.91
N PRO A 70 13.07 12.12 -26.25
CA PRO A 70 14.29 11.99 -27.05
C PRO A 70 15.10 13.29 -27.15
N LEU A 71 14.67 14.38 -26.50
CA LEU A 71 15.32 15.68 -26.60
C LEU A 71 16.60 15.73 -25.77
N GLU A 72 17.63 16.41 -26.30
CA GLU A 72 18.95 16.52 -25.64
C GLU A 72 18.88 17.22 -24.28
N GLN A 73 18.00 18.23 -24.15
CA GLN A 73 17.77 18.94 -22.89
C GLN A 73 17.17 18.04 -21.78
N ASP A 74 16.52 16.94 -22.14
CA ASP A 74 15.85 16.02 -21.21
C ASP A 74 16.69 14.78 -20.89
N VAL A 75 17.96 14.72 -21.34
CA VAL A 75 18.82 13.53 -21.19
C VAL A 75 19.00 13.13 -19.73
N SER A 76 19.13 14.11 -18.81
CA SER A 76 19.26 13.83 -17.38
C SER A 76 18.03 13.12 -16.80
N GLU A 77 16.84 13.67 -17.06
CA GLU A 77 15.57 13.11 -16.58
C GLU A 77 15.23 11.78 -17.26
N THR A 78 15.55 11.66 -18.54
CA THR A 78 15.42 10.41 -19.31
C THR A 78 16.30 9.32 -18.70
N LEU A 79 17.56 9.63 -18.35
CA LEU A 79 18.45 8.68 -17.71
C LEU A 79 17.93 8.27 -16.31
N ALA A 80 17.43 9.22 -15.52
CA ALA A 80 16.84 8.92 -14.21
C ALA A 80 15.63 7.98 -14.35
N THR A 81 14.75 8.24 -15.31
CA THR A 81 13.57 7.42 -15.62
C THR A 81 13.95 6.01 -16.06
N LEU A 82 14.95 5.87 -16.94
CA LEU A 82 15.45 4.56 -17.39
C LEU A 82 16.13 3.78 -16.26
N ARG A 83 16.88 4.44 -15.38
CA ARG A 83 17.47 3.81 -14.19
C ARG A 83 16.39 3.29 -13.26
N PHE A 84 15.35 4.09 -12.99
CA PHE A 84 14.19 3.65 -12.21
C PHE A 84 13.52 2.43 -12.84
N ALA A 85 13.23 2.46 -14.15
CA ALA A 85 12.64 1.33 -14.86
C ALA A 85 13.52 0.07 -14.79
N SER A 86 14.84 0.23 -14.88
CA SER A 86 15.78 -0.88 -14.73
C SER A 86 15.76 -1.49 -13.33
N MET A 87 15.63 -0.68 -12.27
CA MET A 87 15.45 -1.17 -10.90
C MET A 87 14.11 -1.88 -10.74
N ALA A 88 13.03 -1.26 -11.21
CA ALA A 88 11.69 -1.85 -11.13
C ALA A 88 11.61 -3.22 -11.81
N ARG A 89 12.31 -3.41 -12.93
CA ARG A 89 12.40 -4.70 -13.65
C ARG A 89 13.00 -5.83 -12.81
N GLN A 90 13.84 -5.52 -11.83
CA GLN A 90 14.47 -6.54 -10.97
C GLN A 90 13.51 -7.08 -9.89
N ILE A 91 12.41 -6.36 -9.63
CA ILE A 91 11.42 -6.73 -8.64
C ILE A 91 10.61 -7.92 -9.15
N ARG A 92 10.68 -9.05 -8.43
CA ARG A 92 9.91 -10.26 -8.76
C ARG A 92 8.66 -10.34 -7.89
N THR A 93 7.48 -10.13 -8.46
CA THR A 93 6.23 -10.43 -7.73
C THR A 93 5.87 -11.90 -7.87
N SER A 94 5.06 -12.42 -6.95
CA SER A 94 4.51 -13.78 -7.00
C SER A 94 3.01 -13.69 -7.29
N PRO A 95 2.62 -13.41 -8.55
CA PRO A 95 1.21 -13.26 -8.87
C PRO A 95 0.49 -14.59 -8.69
N GLN A 96 -0.54 -14.59 -7.84
CA GLN A 96 -1.41 -15.74 -7.63
C GLN A 96 -2.73 -15.48 -8.35
N GLN A 97 -3.31 -16.51 -8.97
CA GLN A 97 -4.68 -16.41 -9.46
C GLN A 97 -5.60 -16.23 -8.25
N GLN A 98 -6.07 -15.00 -8.05
CA GLN A 98 -7.01 -14.69 -6.99
C GLN A 98 -8.39 -15.17 -7.46
N TRP A 99 -8.77 -16.38 -7.07
CA TRP A 99 -10.16 -16.81 -7.21
C TRP A 99 -11.03 -15.95 -6.29
N ASP A 100 -12.24 -15.66 -6.74
CA ASP A 100 -13.19 -14.89 -5.96
C ASP A 100 -13.66 -15.72 -4.76
N ARG A 101 -12.88 -15.67 -3.68
CA ARG A 101 -13.22 -16.24 -2.36
C ARG A 101 -13.95 -15.22 -1.50
N SER A 102 -14.49 -14.17 -2.11
CA SER A 102 -15.18 -13.11 -1.36
C SER A 102 -16.41 -13.68 -0.67
N GLU A 103 -17.09 -14.65 -1.28
CA GLU A 103 -18.27 -15.29 -0.69
C GLU A 103 -17.90 -16.13 0.55
N GLU A 104 -16.92 -17.03 0.45
CA GLU A 104 -16.39 -17.78 1.61
C GLU A 104 -15.89 -16.86 2.74
N THR A 105 -15.19 -15.79 2.37
CA THR A 105 -14.67 -14.82 3.35
C THR A 105 -15.81 -14.06 4.01
N ARG A 106 -16.83 -13.67 3.24
CA ARG A 106 -18.02 -12.98 3.73
C ARG A 106 -18.79 -13.86 4.71
N GLU A 107 -19.01 -15.13 4.38
CA GLU A 107 -19.67 -16.09 5.26
C GLU A 107 -18.89 -16.30 6.57
N SER A 108 -17.57 -16.47 6.49
CA SER A 108 -16.72 -16.62 7.67
C SER A 108 -16.77 -15.39 8.58
N LEU A 109 -16.71 -14.18 7.99
CA LEU A 109 -16.79 -12.92 8.73
C LEU A 109 -18.18 -12.73 9.34
N GLU A 110 -19.25 -13.10 8.64
CA GLU A 110 -20.62 -13.05 9.17
C GLU A 110 -20.80 -14.00 10.36
N ALA A 111 -20.23 -15.20 10.29
CA ALA A 111 -20.24 -16.16 11.40
C ALA A 111 -19.47 -15.62 12.63
N GLU A 112 -18.31 -14.99 12.42
CA GLU A 112 -17.54 -14.37 13.49
C GLU A 112 -18.28 -13.18 14.12
N ILE A 113 -18.90 -12.33 13.30
CA ILE A 113 -19.75 -11.23 13.79
C ILE A 113 -20.93 -11.77 14.62
N ALA A 114 -21.56 -12.86 14.20
CA ALA A 114 -22.64 -13.48 14.97
C ALA A 114 -22.14 -13.98 16.33
N GLY A 115 -21.03 -14.72 16.37
CA GLY A 115 -20.47 -15.22 17.63
C GLY A 115 -20.01 -14.13 18.60
N LEU A 116 -19.44 -13.04 18.08
CA LEU A 116 -19.06 -11.88 18.89
C LEU A 116 -20.27 -11.13 19.43
N ARG A 117 -21.34 -10.99 18.63
CA ARG A 117 -22.61 -10.38 19.08
C ARG A 117 -23.26 -11.21 20.18
N ASP A 118 -23.19 -12.53 20.10
CA ASP A 118 -23.70 -13.42 21.14
C ASP A 118 -22.88 -13.31 22.43
N HIS A 119 -21.55 -13.24 22.35
CA HIS A 119 -20.69 -12.97 23.52
C HIS A 119 -21.03 -11.64 24.19
N VAL A 120 -21.15 -10.57 23.40
CA VAL A 120 -21.52 -9.24 23.92
C VAL A 120 -22.92 -9.25 24.52
N ALA A 121 -23.89 -9.95 23.91
CA ALA A 121 -25.23 -10.09 24.46
C ALA A 121 -25.22 -10.86 25.78
N ASN A 122 -24.45 -11.95 25.86
CA ASN A 122 -24.33 -12.77 27.06
C ASN A 122 -23.61 -12.02 28.20
N GLU A 123 -22.55 -11.27 27.90
CA GLU A 123 -21.91 -10.38 28.88
C GLU A 123 -22.85 -9.26 29.35
N ARG A 124 -23.66 -8.68 28.45
CA ARG A 124 -24.68 -7.69 28.83
C ARG A 124 -25.79 -8.29 29.70
N LEU A 125 -26.20 -9.53 29.43
CA LEU A 125 -27.16 -10.27 30.26
C LEU A 125 -26.56 -10.67 31.62
N GLY A 126 -25.25 -10.87 31.71
CA GLY A 126 -24.53 -11.08 32.98
C GLY A 126 -24.44 -9.83 33.87
N LEU A 127 -24.48 -8.63 33.28
CA LEU A 127 -24.53 -7.36 34.02
C LEU A 127 -25.93 -7.03 34.58
N ASP A 128 -27.00 -7.61 34.03
CA ASP A 128 -28.36 -7.39 34.56
C ASP A 128 -28.66 -8.25 35.80
N THR A 129 -27.96 -9.38 36.00
CA THR A 129 -28.13 -10.25 37.17
C THR A 129 -27.44 -9.74 38.45
N ASP A 130 -26.41 -8.91 38.31
CA ASP A 130 -25.77 -8.27 39.48
C ASP A 130 -26.52 -7.00 39.92
N ALA A 131 -27.47 -6.48 39.13
CA ALA A 131 -28.28 -5.30 39.45
C ALA A 131 -29.59 -5.62 40.19
N GLN A 132 -29.89 -6.90 40.49
CA GLN A 132 -31.09 -7.31 41.23
C GLN A 132 -30.81 -7.97 42.59
N VAL A 133 -29.57 -7.91 43.09
CA VAL A 133 -29.20 -8.37 44.44
C VAL A 133 -28.66 -7.18 45.26
N GLU A 134 -29.55 -6.24 45.59
CA GLU A 134 -29.44 -5.41 46.80
C GLU A 134 -30.83 -5.07 47.34
#